data_AF-L9M047-F1
#
_entry.id   AF-L9M047-F1
#
_cell.length_a   1.000
_cell.length_b   1.000
_cell.length_c   1.000
_cell.angle_alpha   90.00
_cell.angle_beta   90.00
_cell.angle_gamma   90.00
#
_symmetry.space_group_name_H-M   'P 1'
#
loop_
_entity.id
_entity.type
_entity.pdbx_description
1 polymer ?
#
loop_
_entity_poly.entity_id
_entity_poly.type
_entity_poly.pdbx_seq_one_letter_code
_entity_poly.pdbx_strand_id
1 'polypeptide(L)'
;MEFLTLIFFFTLGYFGIYRYSFYNTLGIPWYLSYITPSQFITSSLECIISLFMASMICYLIYRLTQLFEKYQEKALRIITALFLIIFALNLFSIYDKSKFLSFLFDNKDFSTLSIFHYVVSIFLIRQLVVDRNKFIKNSSISIEHIKIPENLLTPNHIVEKINNKAKAYSLFTIFLMSFIIIYTPYFLGKKDAYRLLINKESSSNLVKIKLDKDLWYLIEATGDKVLLVKKNKNDKLKNDFKLIEYKEIEKIVAKQKEDSDRVIFDYISENLNR
;
A
#
# COMPACT_ATOMS: atom_id res chain seq x y z
N MET A 1 4.74 19.51 -16.56
CA MET A 1 5.21 18.28 -17.21
C MET A 1 6.11 17.48 -16.26
N GLU A 2 7.24 18.02 -15.81
CA GLU A 2 8.26 17.30 -15.02
C GLU A 2 7.74 16.57 -13.77
N PHE A 3 6.86 17.21 -12.98
CA PHE A 3 6.28 16.59 -11.78
C PHE A 3 5.40 15.37 -12.09
N LEU A 4 4.62 15.43 -13.18
CA LEU A 4 3.77 14.32 -13.63
C LEU A 4 4.63 13.13 -14.07
N THR A 5 5.71 13.40 -14.80
CA THR A 5 6.70 12.41 -15.23
C THR A 5 7.34 11.73 -14.03
N LEU A 6 7.70 12.49 -13.00
CA LEU A 6 8.27 11.96 -11.76
C LEU A 6 7.28 11.06 -11.00
N ILE A 7 6.02 11.48 -10.83
CA ILE A 7 4.97 10.64 -10.24
C ILE A 7 4.80 9.34 -11.03
N PHE A 8 4.79 9.43 -12.37
CA PHE A 8 4.67 8.26 -13.23
C PHE A 8 5.80 7.26 -12.99
N PHE A 9 7.07 7.71 -12.99
CA PHE A 9 8.21 6.85 -12.70
C PHE A 9 8.18 6.23 -11.31
N PHE A 10 7.80 6.99 -10.28
CA PHE A 10 7.65 6.45 -8.93
C PHE A 10 6.55 5.39 -8.86
N THR A 11 5.45 5.60 -9.57
CA THR A 11 4.34 4.63 -9.60
C THR A 11 4.74 3.34 -10.31
N LEU A 12 5.47 3.43 -11.42
CA LEU A 12 6.03 2.27 -12.09
C LEU A 12 7.01 1.50 -11.19
N GLY A 13 7.90 2.21 -10.49
CA GLY A 13 8.83 1.58 -9.54
C GLY A 13 8.09 0.88 -8.39
N TYR A 14 7.10 1.54 -7.81
CA TYR A 14 6.25 0.99 -6.75
C TYR A 14 5.55 -0.30 -7.20
N PHE A 15 4.95 -0.29 -8.40
CA PHE A 15 4.30 -1.46 -8.98
C PHE A 15 5.29 -2.58 -9.32
N GLY A 16 6.50 -2.22 -9.76
CA GLY A 16 7.58 -3.16 -10.04
C GLY A 16 8.01 -3.93 -8.80
N ILE A 17 8.19 -3.23 -7.68
CA ILE A 17 8.53 -3.86 -6.39
C ILE A 17 7.41 -4.82 -5.94
N TYR A 18 6.15 -4.43 -6.13
CA TYR A 18 5.00 -5.28 -5.83
C TYR A 18 5.02 -6.58 -6.66
N ARG A 19 5.10 -6.47 -7.99
CA ARG A 19 5.13 -7.64 -8.89
C ARG A 19 6.34 -8.52 -8.63
N TYR A 20 7.51 -7.92 -8.40
CA TYR A 20 8.72 -8.65 -8.05
C TYR A 20 8.51 -9.51 -6.81
N SER A 21 8.01 -8.92 -5.73
CA SER A 21 7.75 -9.65 -4.48
C SER A 21 6.67 -10.73 -4.65
N PHE A 22 5.60 -10.43 -5.40
CA PHE A 22 4.51 -11.35 -5.66
C PHE A 22 5.00 -12.62 -6.37
N TYR A 23 5.66 -12.49 -7.54
CA TYR A 23 6.11 -13.67 -8.29
C TYR A 23 7.27 -14.41 -7.62
N ASN A 24 8.16 -13.70 -6.92
CA ASN A 24 9.19 -14.35 -6.11
C ASN A 24 8.57 -15.20 -5.00
N THR A 25 7.54 -14.69 -4.32
CA THR A 25 6.84 -15.43 -3.27
C THR A 25 6.07 -16.63 -3.83
N LEU A 26 5.55 -16.53 -5.05
CA LEU A 26 4.96 -17.66 -5.76
C LEU A 26 6.00 -18.71 -6.21
N GLY A 27 7.29 -18.37 -6.24
CA GLY A 27 8.35 -19.26 -6.74
C GLY A 27 8.51 -19.23 -8.27
N ILE A 28 8.01 -18.18 -8.93
CA ILE A 28 8.05 -18.01 -10.39
C ILE A 28 8.68 -16.66 -10.81
N PRO A 29 9.89 -16.31 -10.33
CA PRO A 29 10.56 -15.04 -10.69
C PRO A 29 10.70 -14.84 -12.20
N TRP A 30 10.85 -15.93 -12.95
CA TRP A 30 10.98 -15.94 -14.41
C TRP A 30 9.77 -15.32 -15.12
N TYR A 31 8.60 -15.29 -14.49
CA TYR A 31 7.38 -14.73 -15.09
C TYR A 31 7.51 -13.23 -15.38
N LEU A 32 8.31 -12.51 -14.59
CA LEU A 32 8.58 -11.08 -14.80
C LEU A 32 9.16 -10.78 -16.19
N SER A 33 9.91 -11.73 -16.77
CA SER A 33 10.52 -11.57 -18.10
C SER A 33 9.49 -11.65 -19.24
N TYR A 34 8.28 -12.13 -18.96
CA TYR A 34 7.20 -12.26 -19.93
C TYR A 34 6.22 -11.08 -19.92
N ILE A 35 6.33 -10.17 -18.95
CA ILE A 35 5.47 -9.00 -18.85
C ILE A 35 5.98 -7.93 -19.80
N THR A 36 5.15 -7.53 -20.77
CA THR A 36 5.51 -6.45 -21.68
C THR A 36 5.45 -5.09 -20.98
N PRO A 37 6.21 -4.08 -21.44
CA PRO A 37 6.12 -2.73 -20.90
C PRO A 37 4.68 -2.16 -20.93
N SER A 38 3.90 -2.46 -21.98
CA SER A 38 2.51 -2.00 -22.08
C SER A 38 1.62 -2.65 -21.02
N GLN A 39 1.75 -3.96 -20.80
CA GLN A 39 1.00 -4.67 -19.75
C GLN A 39 1.38 -4.19 -18.35
N PHE A 40 2.66 -3.92 -18.14
CA PHE A 40 3.15 -3.35 -16.90
C PHE A 40 2.52 -1.98 -16.62
N ILE A 41 2.48 -1.10 -17.63
CA ILE A 41 1.83 0.21 -17.53
C ILE A 41 0.32 0.05 -17.27
N THR A 42 -0.38 -0.79 -18.04
CA THR A 42 -1.82 -1.00 -17.89
C THR A 42 -2.18 -1.53 -16.50
N SER A 43 -1.41 -2.48 -15.98
CA SER A 43 -1.66 -3.02 -14.63
C SER A 43 -1.28 -2.04 -13.52
N SER A 44 -0.40 -1.07 -13.79
CA SER A 44 -0.13 0.04 -12.86
C SER A 44 -1.17 1.17 -12.92
N LEU A 45 -2.04 1.20 -13.94
CA LEU A 45 -2.94 2.32 -14.21
C LEU A 45 -3.95 2.54 -13.08
N GLU A 46 -4.47 1.47 -12.49
CA GLU A 46 -5.34 1.56 -11.30
C GLU A 46 -4.62 2.25 -10.15
N CYS A 47 -3.34 1.92 -9.92
CA CYS A 47 -2.51 2.56 -8.90
C CYS A 47 -2.23 4.03 -9.25
N ILE A 48 -1.94 4.36 -10.51
CA ILE A 48 -1.74 5.74 -10.97
C ILE A 48 -3.00 6.58 -10.72
N ILE A 49 -4.17 6.10 -11.15
CA ILE A 49 -5.45 6.80 -10.94
C ILE A 49 -5.71 6.98 -9.45
N SER A 50 -5.51 5.92 -8.68
CA SER A 50 -5.65 5.90 -7.23
C SER A 50 -4.77 6.96 -6.56
N LEU A 51 -3.47 7.01 -6.89
CA LEU A 51 -2.53 8.01 -6.38
C LEU A 51 -2.90 9.43 -6.81
N PHE A 52 -3.38 9.60 -8.04
CA PHE A 52 -3.87 10.90 -8.51
C PHE A 52 -5.07 11.38 -7.69
N MET A 53 -6.08 10.52 -7.49
CA MET A 53 -7.25 10.83 -6.66
C MET A 53 -6.85 11.11 -5.20
N ALA A 54 -5.94 10.31 -4.65
CA ALA A 54 -5.36 10.50 -3.34
C ALA A 54 -4.71 11.89 -3.19
N SER A 55 -3.93 12.30 -4.19
CA SER A 55 -3.26 13.61 -4.22
C SER A 55 -4.27 14.76 -4.26
N MET A 56 -5.35 14.63 -5.03
CA MET A 56 -6.43 15.62 -5.11
C MET A 56 -7.15 15.75 -3.77
N ILE A 57 -7.48 14.63 -3.11
CA ILE A 57 -8.10 14.63 -1.78
C ILE A 57 -7.17 15.27 -0.75
N CYS A 58 -5.87 14.94 -0.77
CA CYS A 58 -4.88 15.58 0.11
C CYS A 58 -4.84 17.08 -0.10
N TYR A 59 -4.82 17.54 -1.35
CA TYR A 59 -4.82 18.96 -1.67
C TYR A 59 -6.09 19.65 -1.17
N LEU A 60 -7.26 19.03 -1.32
CA LEU A 60 -8.52 19.56 -0.79
C LEU A 60 -8.50 19.65 0.74
N ILE A 61 -8.10 18.58 1.44
CA ILE A 61 -7.97 18.60 2.91
C ILE A 61 -6.94 19.66 3.33
N TYR A 62 -5.85 19.83 2.57
CA TYR A 62 -4.88 20.88 2.79
C TYR A 62 -5.52 22.27 2.71
N ARG A 63 -6.30 22.56 1.67
CA ARG A 63 -6.99 23.84 1.51
C ARG A 63 -8.04 24.06 2.60
N LEU A 64 -8.80 23.03 2.96
CA LEU A 64 -9.77 23.10 4.05
C LEU A 64 -9.08 23.35 5.39
N THR A 65 -7.97 22.68 5.66
CA THR A 65 -7.23 22.92 6.91
C THR A 65 -6.67 24.34 6.97
N GLN A 66 -6.24 24.95 5.85
CA GLN A 66 -5.83 26.37 5.81
C GLN A 66 -6.89 27.32 6.38
N LEU A 67 -8.18 27.00 6.22
CA LEU A 67 -9.28 27.83 6.74
C LEU A 67 -9.39 27.82 8.28
N PHE A 68 -8.78 26.84 8.95
CA PHE A 68 -8.91 26.64 10.41
C PHE A 68 -7.56 26.74 11.14
N GLU A 69 -6.78 27.78 10.87
CA GLU A 69 -5.41 27.99 11.41
C GLU A 69 -5.26 27.66 12.90
N LYS A 70 -6.26 28.03 13.72
CA LYS A 70 -6.24 27.81 15.18
C LYS A 70 -6.27 26.33 15.61
N TYR A 71 -6.84 25.44 14.79
CA TYR A 71 -7.03 24.02 15.11
C TYR A 71 -6.13 23.07 14.32
N GLN A 72 -5.40 23.60 13.33
CA GLN A 72 -4.61 22.81 12.38
C GLN A 72 -3.64 21.84 13.06
N GLU A 73 -2.85 22.31 14.04
CA GLU A 73 -1.77 21.49 14.61
C GLU A 73 -2.29 20.33 15.46
N LYS A 74 -3.30 20.58 16.31
CA LYS A 74 -3.86 19.53 17.16
C LYS A 74 -4.61 18.51 16.31
N ALA A 75 -5.43 18.96 15.37
CA ALA A 75 -6.16 18.07 14.47
C ALA A 75 -5.20 17.22 13.63
N LEU A 76 -4.16 17.83 13.05
CA LEU A 76 -3.19 17.12 12.22
C LEU A 76 -2.40 16.07 13.00
N ARG A 77 -2.00 16.38 14.25
CA ARG A 77 -1.34 15.41 15.14
C ARG A 77 -2.26 14.24 15.51
N ILE A 78 -3.53 14.52 15.82
CA ILE A 78 -4.51 13.47 16.15
C ILE A 78 -4.76 12.57 14.94
N ILE A 79 -4.98 13.15 13.75
CA ILE A 79 -5.17 12.40 12.50
C ILE A 79 -3.95 11.53 12.21
N THR A 80 -2.74 12.10 12.35
CA THR A 80 -1.49 11.37 12.15
C THR A 80 -1.32 10.23 13.16
N ALA A 81 -1.63 10.45 14.44
CA ALA A 81 -1.52 9.43 15.48
C ALA A 81 -2.53 8.30 15.27
N LEU A 82 -3.80 8.63 15.00
CA LEU A 82 -4.83 7.65 14.63
C LEU A 82 -4.40 6.84 13.41
N PHE A 83 -3.78 7.47 12.43
CA PHE A 83 -3.24 6.77 11.27
C PHE A 83 -2.12 5.81 11.64
N LEU A 84 -1.12 6.24 12.42
CA LEU A 84 -0.01 5.35 12.82
C LEU A 84 -0.53 4.12 13.58
N ILE A 85 -1.59 4.31 14.37
CA ILE A 85 -2.30 3.21 15.03
C ILE A 85 -2.98 2.30 13.99
N ILE A 86 -3.76 2.85 13.04
CA ILE A 86 -4.40 2.06 11.98
C ILE A 86 -3.35 1.32 11.13
N PHE A 87 -2.22 1.94 10.84
CA PHE A 87 -1.12 1.33 10.09
C PHE A 87 -0.45 0.20 10.90
N ALA A 88 -0.16 0.42 12.18
CA ALA A 88 0.37 -0.62 13.06
C ALA A 88 -0.61 -1.78 13.21
N LEU A 89 -1.92 -1.50 13.34
CA LEU A 89 -2.98 -2.52 13.36
C LEU A 89 -3.07 -3.27 12.03
N ASN A 90 -2.88 -2.60 10.89
CA ASN A 90 -2.78 -3.25 9.59
C ASN A 90 -1.57 -4.20 9.53
N LEU A 91 -0.39 -3.74 9.96
CA LEU A 91 0.78 -4.60 10.01
C LEU A 91 0.55 -5.80 10.93
N PHE A 92 -0.09 -5.58 12.08
CA PHE A 92 -0.42 -6.64 13.05
C PHE A 92 -1.46 -7.63 12.51
N SER A 93 -2.49 -7.16 11.80
CA SER A 93 -3.55 -8.00 11.20
C SER A 93 -3.03 -9.00 10.17
N ILE A 94 -1.82 -8.78 9.68
CA ILE A 94 -1.20 -9.69 8.71
C ILE A 94 -0.51 -10.86 9.41
N TYR A 95 -0.02 -10.65 10.63
CA TYR A 95 0.60 -11.70 11.44
C TYR A 95 -0.41 -12.45 12.29
N ASP A 96 -1.45 -11.76 12.75
CA ASP A 96 -2.52 -12.35 13.53
C ASP A 96 -3.64 -12.90 12.63
N LYS A 97 -3.98 -14.18 12.80
CA LYS A 97 -5.08 -14.84 12.07
C LYS A 97 -6.46 -14.47 12.62
N SER A 98 -6.55 -13.55 13.57
CA SER A 98 -7.82 -13.17 14.20
C SER A 98 -8.80 -12.58 13.17
N LYS A 99 -10.01 -13.15 13.12
CA LYS A 99 -11.07 -12.78 12.17
C LYS A 99 -11.54 -11.32 12.29
N PHE A 100 -11.31 -10.70 13.44
CA PHE A 100 -11.79 -9.34 13.72
C PHE A 100 -11.00 -8.29 12.94
N LEU A 101 -9.67 -8.39 12.92
CA LEU A 101 -8.84 -7.47 12.14
C LEU A 101 -8.94 -7.77 10.64
N SER A 102 -9.14 -9.03 10.26
CA SER A 102 -9.38 -9.37 8.85
C SER A 102 -10.66 -8.72 8.33
N PHE A 103 -11.73 -8.56 9.13
CA PHE A 103 -12.98 -7.91 8.69
C PHE A 103 -12.80 -6.42 8.34
N LEU A 104 -12.07 -5.66 9.17
CA LEU A 104 -11.83 -4.23 8.91
C LEU A 104 -10.92 -3.98 7.70
N PHE A 105 -10.11 -4.99 7.33
CA PHE A 105 -9.11 -4.90 6.26
C PHE A 105 -9.28 -5.98 5.18
N ASP A 106 -10.47 -6.58 5.07
CA ASP A 106 -10.80 -7.57 4.02
C ASP A 106 -11.04 -6.90 2.66
N ASN A 107 -10.79 -5.59 2.57
CA ASN A 107 -10.76 -4.86 1.32
C ASN A 107 -9.68 -5.48 0.45
N LYS A 108 -10.15 -6.24 -0.54
CA LYS A 108 -9.36 -7.05 -1.46
C LYS A 108 -8.40 -6.22 -2.32
N ASP A 109 -8.53 -4.91 -2.27
CA ASP A 109 -7.95 -3.99 -3.23
C ASP A 109 -6.70 -3.32 -2.67
N PHE A 110 -5.56 -3.82 -3.15
CA PHE A 110 -4.22 -3.24 -3.05
C PHE A 110 -4.20 -1.71 -3.29
N SER A 111 -5.10 -1.22 -4.15
CA SER A 111 -5.28 0.20 -4.47
C SER A 111 -5.67 1.02 -3.23
N THR A 112 -6.61 0.56 -2.40
CA THR A 112 -7.11 1.33 -1.25
C THR A 112 -6.02 1.55 -0.21
N LEU A 113 -5.22 0.51 0.07
CA LEU A 113 -4.12 0.62 1.02
C LEU A 113 -3.00 1.52 0.47
N SER A 114 -2.73 1.45 -0.83
CA SER A 114 -1.71 2.28 -1.49
C SER A 114 -2.12 3.77 -1.51
N ILE A 115 -3.38 4.08 -1.81
CA ILE A 115 -3.98 5.42 -1.67
C ILE A 115 -3.77 5.93 -0.26
N PHE A 116 -4.14 5.12 0.72
CA PHE A 116 -4.10 5.48 2.12
C PHE A 116 -2.67 5.79 2.61
N HIS A 117 -1.68 5.00 2.20
CA HIS A 117 -0.27 5.25 2.50
C HIS A 117 0.26 6.54 1.88
N TYR A 118 -0.10 6.78 0.62
CA TYR A 118 0.34 7.97 -0.09
C TYR A 118 -0.22 9.25 0.53
N VAL A 119 -1.51 9.24 0.89
CA VAL A 119 -2.17 10.35 1.58
C VAL A 119 -1.40 10.76 2.82
N VAL A 120 -1.00 9.78 3.64
CA VAL A 120 -0.35 10.10 4.91
C VAL A 120 1.12 10.43 4.78
N SER A 121 1.82 9.87 3.80
CA SER A 121 3.18 10.30 3.50
C SER A 121 3.22 11.81 3.20
N ILE A 122 2.24 12.33 2.46
CA ILE A 122 2.10 13.76 2.18
C ILE A 122 1.80 14.56 3.45
N PHE A 123 0.88 14.09 4.30
CA PHE A 123 0.56 14.77 5.57
C PHE A 123 1.76 14.84 6.52
N LEU A 124 2.53 13.77 6.63
CA LEU A 124 3.73 13.72 7.46
C LEU A 124 4.81 14.68 6.95
N ILE A 125 5.07 14.71 5.64
CA ILE A 125 5.99 15.68 5.03
C ILE A 125 5.56 17.11 5.35
N ARG A 126 4.26 17.42 5.26
CA ARG A 126 3.75 18.74 5.63
C ARG A 126 3.97 19.06 7.11
N GLN A 127 3.64 18.13 8.01
CA GLN A 127 3.82 18.33 9.45
C GLN A 127 5.28 18.69 9.76
N LEU A 128 6.24 18.03 9.12
CA LEU A 128 7.66 18.37 9.24
C LEU A 128 7.98 19.78 8.78
N VAL A 129 7.46 20.21 7.63
CA VAL A 129 7.71 21.56 7.09
C VAL A 129 7.13 22.63 8.01
N VAL A 130 5.90 22.42 8.49
CA VAL A 130 5.23 23.36 9.41
C VAL A 130 5.97 23.43 10.75
N ASP A 131 6.28 22.27 11.36
CA ASP A 131 7.00 22.21 12.62
C ASP A 131 8.40 22.84 12.49
N ARG A 132 9.11 22.62 11.38
CA ARG A 132 10.40 23.27 11.10
C ARG A 132 10.25 24.80 11.03
N ASN A 133 9.30 25.30 10.26
CA ASN A 133 9.11 26.74 10.07
C ASN A 133 8.68 27.43 11.38
N LYS A 134 7.81 26.79 12.17
CA LYS A 134 7.39 27.30 13.47
C LYS A 134 8.52 27.27 14.50
N PHE A 135 9.31 26.21 14.50
CA PHE A 135 10.49 26.10 15.35
C PHE A 135 11.52 27.21 15.05
N ILE A 136 11.80 27.46 13.75
CA ILE A 136 12.65 28.57 13.33
C ILE A 136 12.08 29.91 13.83
N LYS A 137 10.79 30.17 13.59
CA LYS A 137 10.12 31.44 14.00
C LYS A 137 10.11 31.64 15.51
N ASN A 138 9.83 30.60 16.29
CA ASN A 138 9.81 30.70 17.75
C ASN A 138 11.24 30.86 18.31
N SER A 139 12.22 30.20 17.70
CA SER A 139 13.62 30.37 18.09
C SER A 139 14.11 31.80 17.85
N SER A 140 13.76 32.42 16.72
CA SER A 140 14.15 33.81 16.44
C SER A 140 13.52 34.81 17.41
N ILE A 141 12.23 34.64 17.75
CA ILE A 141 11.52 35.52 18.71
C ILE A 141 12.09 35.37 20.12
N SER A 142 12.44 34.15 20.54
CA SER A 142 13.02 33.92 21.88
C SER A 142 14.40 34.55 22.05
N ILE A 143 15.18 34.72 20.97
CA ILE A 143 16.53 35.31 21.03
C ILE A 143 16.45 36.83 21.19
N GLU A 144 15.45 37.49 20.58
CA GLU A 144 15.27 38.94 20.71
C GLU A 144 14.94 39.40 22.14
N HIS A 145 14.32 38.53 22.95
CA HIS A 145 13.86 38.89 24.30
C HIS A 145 14.77 38.44 25.44
N ILE A 146 15.79 37.63 25.19
CA ILE A 146 16.74 37.22 26.23
C ILE A 146 17.89 38.24 26.27
N LYS A 147 17.98 39.03 27.35
CA LYS A 147 19.19 39.80 27.66
C LYS A 147 20.29 38.81 28.06
N ILE A 148 21.14 38.45 27.10
CA ILE A 148 22.22 37.49 27.33
C ILE A 148 23.38 38.22 28.02
N PRO A 149 23.82 37.79 29.22
CA PRO A 149 25.03 38.33 29.84
C PRO A 149 26.24 38.02 28.96
N GLU A 150 27.13 39.01 28.78
CA GLU A 150 28.27 39.01 27.82
C GLU A 150 29.22 37.80 27.92
N ASN A 151 29.10 37.00 28.98
CA ASN A 151 30.07 36.00 29.39
C ASN A 151 29.61 34.55 29.16
N LEU A 152 28.36 34.31 28.71
CA LEU A 152 27.86 32.96 28.42
C LEU A 152 27.68 32.75 26.92
N LEU A 153 28.32 31.67 26.41
CA LEU A 153 28.08 30.97 25.14
C LEU A 153 27.27 31.77 24.11
N THR A 154 27.96 32.25 23.08
CA THR A 154 27.38 33.07 22.01
C THR A 154 26.03 32.50 21.54
N PRO A 155 24.94 33.29 21.48
CA PRO A 155 23.60 32.84 21.08
C PRO A 155 23.59 31.97 19.81
N ASN A 156 24.53 32.21 18.90
CA ASN A 156 24.76 31.43 17.69
C ASN A 156 24.92 29.92 17.95
N HIS A 157 25.60 29.50 19.03
CA HIS A 157 25.83 28.09 19.33
C HIS A 157 24.56 27.38 19.81
N ILE A 158 23.65 28.09 20.47
CA ILE A 158 22.34 27.54 20.89
C ILE A 158 21.45 27.37 19.67
N VAL A 159 21.39 28.38 18.79
CA VAL A 159 20.64 28.33 17.52
C VAL A 159 21.13 27.22 16.62
N GLU A 160 22.45 27.05 16.50
CA GLU A 160 23.05 26.01 15.68
C GLU A 160 22.68 24.60 16.19
N LYS A 161 22.77 24.37 17.50
CA LYS A 161 22.37 23.08 18.11
C LYS A 161 20.89 22.77 17.90
N ILE A 162 20.04 23.77 18.01
CA ILE A 162 18.59 23.72 17.76
C ILE A 162 18.32 23.36 16.29
N ASN A 163 18.95 24.06 15.35
CA ASN A 163 18.80 23.81 13.91
C ASN A 163 19.31 22.41 13.50
N ASN A 164 20.45 21.97 14.06
CA ASN A 164 21.01 20.65 13.81
C ASN A 164 20.07 19.52 14.27
N LYS A 165 19.41 19.68 15.43
CA LYS A 165 18.39 18.73 15.90
C LYS A 165 17.17 18.68 14.97
N ALA A 166 16.65 19.84 14.53
CA ALA A 166 15.53 19.89 13.60
C ALA A 166 15.87 19.25 12.24
N LYS A 167 17.09 19.51 11.74
CA LYS A 167 17.61 18.87 10.52
C LYS A 167 17.69 17.36 10.68
N ALA A 168 18.28 16.87 11.77
CA ALA A 168 18.37 15.44 12.06
C ALA A 168 16.99 14.77 12.12
N TYR A 169 16.02 15.40 12.79
CA TYR A 169 14.64 14.90 12.83
C TYR A 169 14.02 14.83 11.44
N SER A 170 14.14 15.89 10.63
CA SER A 170 13.61 15.89 9.26
C SER A 170 14.24 14.81 8.38
N LEU A 171 15.55 14.60 8.49
CA LEU A 171 16.27 13.54 7.76
C LEU A 171 15.80 12.15 8.19
N PHE A 172 15.65 11.92 9.49
CA PHE A 172 15.13 10.66 10.02
C PHE A 172 13.72 10.38 9.49
N THR A 173 12.84 11.38 9.46
CA THR A 173 11.49 11.16 8.94
C THR A 173 11.47 10.93 7.43
N ILE A 174 12.28 11.65 6.65
CA ILE A 174 12.43 11.38 5.21
C ILE A 174 12.89 9.93 4.99
N PHE A 175 13.91 9.48 5.73
CA PHE A 175 14.39 8.10 5.67
C PHE A 175 13.28 7.09 6.00
N LEU A 176 12.54 7.32 7.08
CA LEU A 176 11.42 6.46 7.47
C LEU A 176 10.32 6.41 6.40
N MET A 177 9.98 7.55 5.79
CA MET A 177 9.00 7.61 4.69
C MET A 177 9.49 6.84 3.47
N SER A 178 10.74 7.04 3.06
CA SER A 178 11.33 6.29 1.94
C SER A 178 11.32 4.79 2.20
N PHE A 179 11.64 4.38 3.44
CA PHE A 179 11.56 2.97 3.83
C PHE A 179 10.13 2.43 3.71
N ILE A 180 9.13 3.15 4.21
CA ILE A 180 7.71 2.75 4.12
C ILE A 180 7.28 2.64 2.65
N ILE A 181 7.58 3.64 1.82
CA ILE A 181 7.20 3.68 0.40
C ILE A 181 7.78 2.48 -0.38
N ILE A 182 9.00 2.05 -0.06
CA ILE A 182 9.65 0.91 -0.71
C ILE A 182 9.18 -0.43 -0.11
N TYR A 183 9.01 -0.49 1.21
CA TYR A 183 8.70 -1.74 1.91
C TYR A 183 7.23 -2.16 1.73
N THR A 184 6.30 -1.21 1.71
CA THR A 184 4.86 -1.50 1.55
C THR A 184 4.51 -2.29 0.28
N PRO A 185 4.91 -1.90 -0.94
CA PRO A 185 4.57 -2.67 -2.15
C PRO A 185 5.21 -4.06 -2.12
N TYR A 186 6.44 -4.15 -1.62
CA TYR A 186 7.12 -5.44 -1.45
C TYR A 186 6.31 -6.36 -0.53
N PHE A 187 5.92 -5.85 0.63
CA PHE A 187 5.16 -6.60 1.60
C PHE A 187 3.80 -7.03 1.06
N LEU A 188 3.11 -6.14 0.35
CA LEU A 188 1.80 -6.42 -0.24
C LEU A 188 1.87 -7.50 -1.31
N GLY A 189 2.88 -7.48 -2.18
CA GLY A 189 3.08 -8.54 -3.17
C GLY A 189 3.23 -9.91 -2.50
N LYS A 190 3.99 -9.97 -1.41
CA LYS A 190 4.16 -11.20 -0.61
C LYS A 190 2.84 -11.65 0.03
N LYS A 191 2.07 -10.74 0.62
CA LYS A 191 0.76 -11.02 1.23
C LYS A 191 -0.23 -11.57 0.20
N ASP A 192 -0.33 -10.93 -0.96
CA ASP A 192 -1.23 -11.34 -2.04
C ASP A 192 -0.86 -12.70 -2.61
N ALA A 193 0.44 -12.97 -2.79
CA ALA A 193 0.92 -14.28 -3.20
C ALA A 193 0.52 -15.37 -2.20
N TYR A 194 0.73 -15.16 -0.89
CA TYR A 194 0.29 -16.13 0.13
C TYR A 194 -1.22 -16.32 0.15
N ARG A 195 -1.99 -15.23 0.05
CA ARG A 195 -3.45 -15.29 -0.02
C ARG A 195 -3.89 -16.14 -1.20
N LEU A 196 -3.29 -15.91 -2.37
CA LEU A 196 -3.55 -16.70 -3.57
C LEU A 196 -3.20 -18.17 -3.34
N LEU A 197 -2.05 -18.48 -2.73
CA LEU A 197 -1.65 -19.87 -2.48
C LEU A 197 -2.55 -20.61 -1.48
N ILE A 198 -3.04 -19.93 -0.45
CA ILE A 198 -3.89 -20.52 0.59
C ILE A 198 -5.35 -20.66 0.10
N ASN A 199 -5.85 -19.65 -0.61
CA ASN A 199 -7.26 -19.50 -0.99
C ASN A 199 -7.48 -19.61 -2.51
N LYS A 200 -6.71 -20.46 -3.20
CA LYS A 200 -6.80 -20.63 -4.67
C LYS A 200 -8.22 -20.88 -5.15
N GLU A 201 -8.94 -21.74 -4.43
CA GLU A 201 -10.31 -22.14 -4.81
C GLU A 201 -11.30 -20.99 -4.77
N SER A 202 -11.12 -20.03 -3.86
CA SER A 202 -12.02 -18.89 -3.70
C SER A 202 -11.55 -17.64 -4.46
N SER A 203 -10.30 -17.60 -4.92
CA SER A 203 -9.70 -16.43 -5.59
C SER A 203 -9.52 -16.58 -7.10
N SER A 204 -9.54 -17.79 -7.64
CA SER A 204 -9.23 -18.05 -9.06
C SER A 204 -10.34 -18.81 -9.78
N ASN A 205 -10.53 -18.49 -11.06
CA ASN A 205 -11.39 -19.28 -11.94
C ASN A 205 -10.74 -20.62 -12.27
N LEU A 206 -11.55 -21.66 -12.42
CA LEU A 206 -11.08 -22.99 -12.73
C LEU A 206 -11.04 -23.19 -14.25
N VAL A 207 -9.94 -23.75 -14.76
CA VAL A 207 -9.61 -23.85 -16.17
C VAL A 207 -9.28 -25.29 -16.51
N LYS A 208 -9.82 -25.77 -17.64
CA LYS A 208 -9.46 -27.04 -18.26
C LYS A 208 -8.66 -26.75 -19.54
N ILE A 209 -7.48 -27.35 -19.65
CA ILE A 209 -6.58 -27.19 -20.80
C ILE A 209 -6.83 -28.34 -21.78
N LYS A 210 -6.72 -28.08 -23.08
CA LYS A 210 -6.77 -29.13 -24.11
C LYS A 210 -5.71 -30.20 -23.83
N LEU A 211 -6.10 -31.46 -23.92
CA LEU A 211 -5.23 -32.64 -23.75
C LEU A 211 -4.64 -32.84 -22.34
N ASP A 212 -4.92 -31.93 -21.40
CA ASP A 212 -4.53 -32.07 -20.00
C ASP A 212 -5.69 -32.68 -19.21
N LYS A 213 -5.39 -33.67 -18.36
CA LYS A 213 -6.40 -34.30 -17.49
C LYS A 213 -6.60 -33.50 -16.20
N ASP A 214 -5.62 -32.66 -15.85
CA ASP A 214 -5.64 -31.90 -14.61
C ASP A 214 -6.50 -30.63 -14.73
N LEU A 215 -7.03 -30.20 -13.59
CA LEU A 215 -7.71 -28.93 -13.45
C LEU A 215 -6.71 -27.88 -12.96
N TRP A 216 -6.83 -26.67 -13.49
CA TRP A 216 -5.93 -25.58 -13.23
C TRP A 216 -6.69 -24.36 -12.72
N TYR A 217 -6.05 -23.53 -11.93
CA TYR A 217 -6.57 -22.24 -11.51
C TYR A 217 -5.93 -21.13 -12.33
N LEU A 218 -6.74 -20.24 -12.88
CA LEU A 218 -6.28 -19.03 -13.56
C LEU A 218 -5.73 -18.05 -12.53
N ILE A 219 -4.43 -17.77 -12.62
CA ILE A 219 -3.76 -16.77 -11.79
C ILE A 219 -3.87 -15.41 -12.44
N GLU A 220 -3.43 -15.34 -13.69
CA GLU A 220 -3.33 -14.07 -14.42
C GLU A 220 -3.40 -14.32 -15.92
N ALA A 221 -3.99 -13.36 -16.64
CA ALA A 221 -3.98 -13.32 -18.10
C ALA A 221 -3.12 -12.13 -18.55
N THR A 222 -2.21 -12.38 -19.48
CA THR A 222 -1.20 -11.43 -19.91
C THR A 222 -1.12 -11.50 -21.44
N GLY A 223 -1.99 -10.73 -22.10
CA GLY A 223 -2.12 -10.74 -23.56
C GLY A 223 -2.75 -12.03 -24.06
N ASP A 224 -2.03 -12.76 -24.90
CA ASP A 224 -2.42 -14.07 -25.44
C ASP A 224 -2.02 -15.24 -24.53
N LYS A 225 -1.31 -14.98 -23.43
CA LYS A 225 -0.86 -16.01 -22.50
C LYS A 225 -1.61 -15.96 -21.17
N VAL A 226 -1.72 -17.11 -20.54
CA VAL A 226 -2.32 -17.25 -19.21
C VAL A 226 -1.39 -18.02 -18.28
N LEU A 227 -1.22 -17.47 -17.08
CA LEU A 227 -0.52 -18.13 -15.98
C LEU A 227 -1.51 -18.96 -15.18
N LEU A 228 -1.20 -20.24 -15.05
CA LEU A 228 -2.01 -21.22 -14.36
C LEU A 228 -1.26 -21.83 -13.19
N VAL A 229 -1.99 -22.20 -12.13
CA VAL A 229 -1.47 -23.04 -11.05
C VAL A 229 -2.30 -24.33 -10.96
N LYS A 230 -1.65 -25.47 -10.84
CA LYS A 230 -2.33 -26.77 -10.79
C LYS A 230 -3.24 -26.87 -9.55
N LYS A 231 -4.45 -27.43 -9.72
CA LYS A 231 -5.31 -27.81 -8.60
C LYS A 231 -4.73 -29.07 -7.95
N ASN A 232 -3.99 -28.90 -6.86
CA ASN A 232 -3.48 -30.03 -6.10
C ASN A 232 -4.53 -30.48 -5.05
N LYS A 233 -4.86 -31.78 -5.04
CA LYS A 233 -5.81 -32.34 -4.07
C LYS A 233 -5.17 -32.63 -2.71
N ASN A 234 -3.87 -32.96 -2.68
CA ASN A 234 -3.27 -33.58 -1.49
C ASN A 234 -1.98 -32.93 -0.99
N ASP A 235 -1.39 -31.97 -1.70
CA ASP A 235 -0.12 -31.38 -1.26
C ASP A 235 -0.11 -29.85 -1.37
N LYS A 236 -0.05 -29.18 -0.21
CA LYS A 236 -0.06 -27.71 -0.11
C LYS A 236 1.28 -27.07 -0.47
N LEU A 237 2.35 -27.87 -0.58
CA LEU A 237 3.72 -27.36 -0.57
C LEU A 237 4.37 -27.26 -1.95
N LYS A 238 3.89 -27.99 -2.97
CA LYS A 238 4.43 -27.90 -4.32
C LYS A 238 3.37 -27.40 -5.30
N ASN A 239 3.58 -26.17 -5.77
CA ASN A 239 2.72 -25.50 -6.73
C ASN A 239 3.34 -25.63 -8.11
N ASP A 240 2.71 -26.42 -8.97
CA ASP A 240 3.11 -26.49 -10.37
C ASP A 240 2.45 -25.32 -11.11
N PHE A 241 3.29 -24.48 -11.72
CA PHE A 241 2.85 -23.37 -12.55
C PHE A 241 3.05 -23.68 -14.02
N LYS A 242 2.13 -23.22 -14.86
CA LYS A 242 2.19 -23.40 -16.30
C LYS A 242 1.79 -22.10 -16.99
N LEU A 243 2.57 -21.71 -17.99
CA LEU A 243 2.23 -20.62 -18.90
C LEU A 243 1.80 -21.24 -20.22
N ILE A 244 0.57 -20.98 -20.65
CA ILE A 244 0.03 -21.48 -21.91
C ILE A 244 -0.60 -20.33 -22.69
N GLU A 245 -0.85 -20.53 -23.97
CA GLU A 245 -1.65 -19.59 -24.75
C GLU A 245 -3.15 -19.75 -24.45
N TYR A 246 -3.90 -18.65 -24.57
CA TYR A 246 -5.35 -18.62 -24.32
C TYR A 246 -6.10 -19.61 -25.22
N LYS A 247 -5.62 -19.83 -26.45
CA LYS A 247 -6.20 -20.79 -27.42
C LYS A 247 -6.09 -22.26 -26.99
N GLU A 248 -5.23 -22.57 -26.01
CA GLU A 248 -5.07 -23.90 -25.45
C GLU A 248 -6.12 -24.20 -24.35
N ILE A 249 -6.85 -23.20 -23.88
CA ILE A 249 -7.92 -23.38 -22.91
C ILE A 249 -9.12 -24.03 -23.62
N GLU A 250 -9.63 -25.12 -23.05
CA GLU A 250 -10.86 -25.79 -23.50
C GLU A 250 -12.09 -25.14 -22.88
N LYS A 251 -12.05 -24.90 -21.57
CA LYS A 251 -13.17 -24.32 -20.82
C LYS A 251 -12.69 -23.53 -19.62
N ILE A 252 -13.28 -22.36 -19.41
CA ILE A 252 -13.20 -21.59 -18.17
C ILE A 252 -14.51 -21.80 -17.42
N VAL A 253 -14.44 -22.39 -16.23
CA VAL A 253 -15.58 -22.50 -15.31
C VAL A 253 -15.52 -21.26 -14.43
N ALA A 254 -16.36 -20.28 -14.75
CA ALA A 254 -16.53 -19.10 -13.93
C ALA A 254 -16.99 -19.50 -12.52
N LYS A 255 -16.48 -18.80 -11.51
CA LYS A 255 -16.91 -18.98 -10.13
C LYS A 255 -18.43 -18.81 -10.02
N GLN A 256 -19.17 -19.86 -9.62
CA GLN A 256 -20.53 -19.68 -9.14
C GLN A 256 -20.45 -18.90 -7.83
N LYS A 257 -21.05 -17.71 -7.78
CA LYS A 257 -21.01 -16.79 -6.65
C LYS A 257 -21.90 -17.26 -5.47
N GLU A 258 -22.37 -18.51 -5.49
CA GLU A 258 -23.56 -18.95 -4.76
C GLU A 258 -23.37 -19.24 -3.26
N ASP A 259 -22.16 -19.50 -2.76
CA ASP A 259 -21.99 -19.89 -1.34
C ASP A 259 -21.63 -18.76 -0.37
N SER A 260 -21.09 -17.63 -0.82
CA SER A 260 -20.82 -16.50 0.10
C SER A 260 -22.09 -15.71 0.44
N ASP A 261 -22.97 -15.57 -0.54
CA ASP A 261 -24.17 -14.74 -0.41
C ASP A 261 -25.27 -15.52 0.35
N ARG A 262 -25.32 -16.86 0.22
CA ARG A 262 -26.19 -17.73 1.03
C ARG A 262 -25.79 -17.76 2.50
N VAL A 263 -24.50 -17.92 2.82
CA VAL A 263 -24.04 -17.93 4.23
C VAL A 263 -24.32 -16.61 4.93
N ILE A 264 -24.21 -15.47 4.22
CA ILE A 264 -24.57 -14.16 4.76
C ILE A 264 -26.09 -14.03 4.91
N PHE A 265 -26.88 -14.50 3.95
CA PHE A 265 -28.35 -14.49 4.05
C PHE A 265 -28.86 -15.37 5.20
N ASP A 266 -28.31 -16.57 5.35
CA ASP A 266 -28.68 -17.51 6.39
C ASP A 266 -28.33 -16.94 7.78
N TYR A 267 -27.13 -16.36 7.93
CA TYR A 267 -26.72 -15.68 9.17
C TYR A 267 -27.58 -14.44 9.51
N ILE A 268 -27.98 -13.65 8.52
CA ILE A 268 -28.85 -12.49 8.73
C ILE A 268 -30.28 -12.96 9.09
N SER A 269 -30.78 -14.02 8.45
CA SER A 269 -32.11 -14.56 8.72
C SER A 269 -32.22 -15.25 10.09
N GLU A 270 -31.15 -15.90 10.57
CA GLU A 270 -31.11 -16.48 11.91
C GLU A 270 -31.05 -15.41 13.02
N ASN A 271 -30.41 -14.27 12.78
CA ASN A 271 -30.27 -13.20 13.79
C ASN A 271 -31.41 -12.18 13.78
N LEU A 272 -32.19 -12.06 12.70
CA LEU A 272 -33.39 -11.22 12.65
C LEU A 272 -34.63 -11.90 13.25
N ASN A 273 -34.60 -13.22 13.42
CA ASN A 273 -35.70 -14.01 13.99
C ASN A 273 -35.50 -14.37 15.48
N ARG A 274 -34.50 -13.78 16.15
CA ARG A 274 -34.28 -13.83 17.60
C ARG A 274 -34.56 -12.48 18.23
#